data_AF-A0AAE3LID2-F1
#
_entry.id   AF-A0AAE3LID2-F1
#
_cell.length_a   1.000
_cell.length_b   1.000
_cell.length_c   1.000
_cell.angle_alpha   90.00
_cell.angle_beta   90.00
_cell.angle_gamma   90.00
#
_symmetry.space_group_name_H-M   'P 1'
#
loop_
_entity.id
_entity.type
_entity.pdbx_description
1 polymer ?
#
loop_
_entity_poly.entity_id
_entity_poly.type
_entity_poly.pdbx_seq_one_letter_code
_entity_poly.pdbx_strand_id
1 'polypeptide(L)' 'MKLYKVTTISDFNVREVFTVHADSKREAIMKAYDTNMDGNIVAIEEVD' A
#
# COMPACT_ATOMS: atom_id res chain seq x y z
N MET A 1 3.67 0.94 16.00
CA MET A 1 2.80 0.98 14.81
C MET A 1 2.79 2.37 14.21
N LYS A 2 3.03 2.44 12.91
CA LYS A 2 3.03 3.63 12.06
C LYS A 2 1.98 3.47 10.98
N LEU A 3 1.50 4.57 10.43
CA LEU A 3 0.56 4.56 9.32
C LEU A 3 1.35 4.71 8.01
N TYR A 4 1.04 3.87 7.03
CA TYR A 4 1.64 3.94 5.69
C TYR A 4 0.54 4.17 4.66
N LYS A 5 0.75 5.14 3.78
CA LYS A 5 -0.07 5.38 2.61
C LYS A 5 0.45 4.53 1.46
N VAL A 6 -0.43 3.73 0.88
CA VAL A 6 -0.14 2.84 -0.24
C VAL A 6 -0.83 3.40 -1.48
N THR A 7 -0.10 3.53 -2.58
CA THR A 7 -0.66 3.82 -3.90
C THR A 7 -0.54 2.59 -4.78
N THR A 8 -1.62 2.21 -5.45
CA THR A 8 -1.67 1.08 -6.36
C THR A 8 -2.20 1.51 -7.72
N ILE A 9 -1.86 0.76 -8.76
CA ILE A 9 -2.42 0.90 -10.10
C ILE A 9 -2.87 -0.46 -10.62
N SER A 10 -4.11 -0.58 -11.06
CA SER A 10 -4.60 -1.81 -11.71
C SER A 10 -4.20 -1.86 -13.18
N ASP A 11 -4.37 -3.03 -13.80
CA ASP A 11 -4.13 -3.22 -15.24
C ASP A 11 -5.02 -2.34 -16.13
N PHE A 12 -6.13 -1.83 -15.59
CA PHE A 12 -7.01 -0.88 -16.26
C PHE A 12 -6.61 0.59 -16.06
N ASN A 13 -5.39 0.84 -15.55
CA ASN A 13 -4.88 2.16 -15.17
C ASN A 13 -5.72 2.88 -14.09
N VAL A 14 -6.49 2.13 -13.29
CA VAL A 14 -7.21 2.70 -12.15
C VAL A 14 -6.23 2.84 -11.01
N ARG A 15 -6.05 4.08 -10.53
CA ARG A 15 -5.21 4.39 -9.38
C ARG A 15 -6.02 4.37 -8.11
N GLU A 16 -5.58 3.60 -7.14
CA GLU A 16 -6.19 3.54 -5.81
C GLU A 16 -5.18 3.94 -4.74
N VAL A 17 -5.70 4.48 -3.64
CA VAL A 17 -4.90 4.91 -2.50
C VAL A 17 -5.61 4.46 -1.23
N PHE A 18 -4.89 3.73 -0.38
CA PHE A 18 -5.38 3.30 0.92
C PHE A 18 -4.26 3.39 1.97
N THR A 19 -4.59 3.08 3.21
CA THR A 19 -3.62 3.11 4.31
C THR A 19 -3.53 1.76 5.01
N VAL A 20 -2.33 1.44 5.51
CA VAL A 20 -2.07 0.23 6.30
C VAL A 20 -1.30 0.60 7.56
N HIS A 21 -1.62 -0.06 8.67
CA HIS A 21 -0.86 0.07 9.91
C HIS A 21 0.22 -1.02 9.97
N ALA A 22 1.47 -0.62 10.18
CA ALA A 22 2.62 -1.54 10.25
C ALA A 22 3.73 -0.98 11.15
N ASP A 23 4.59 -1.83 11.69
CA ASP A 23 5.75 -1.42 12.48
C ASP A 23 6.97 -1.08 11.63
N SER A 24 6.98 -1.51 10.37
CA SER A 24 8.05 -1.18 9.41
C SER A 24 7.52 -1.05 7.99
N LYS A 25 8.28 -0.37 7.12
CA LYS A 25 8.00 -0.29 5.68
C LYS A 25 7.90 -1.69 5.03
N ARG A 26 8.72 -2.66 5.46
CA ARG A 26 8.66 -4.03 4.94
C ARG A 26 7.34 -4.71 5.29
N GLU A 27 6.88 -4.57 6.53
CA GLU A 27 5.60 -5.10 6.96
C GLU A 27 4.43 -4.39 6.25
N ALA A 28 4.52 -3.08 6.04
CA ALA A 28 3.54 -2.32 5.28
C ALA A 28 3.39 -2.85 3.84
N ILE A 29 4.50 -3.19 3.18
CA ILE A 29 4.48 -3.79 1.84
C ILE A 29 3.78 -5.16 1.85
N MET A 30 4.11 -6.03 2.81
CA MET A 30 3.47 -7.36 2.92
C MET A 30 1.95 -7.23 3.14
N LYS A 31 1.53 -6.36 4.08
CA LYS A 31 0.11 -6.08 4.34
C LYS A 31 -0.60 -5.46 3.13
N ALA A 32 0.09 -4.60 2.39
CA ALA A 32 -0.47 -3.99 1.19
C ALA A 32 -0.74 -5.04 0.10
N TYR A 33 0.14 -6.04 -0.07
CA TYR A 33 -0.12 -7.17 -0.97
C TYR A 33 -1.27 -8.07 -0.51
N ASP A 34 -1.41 -8.30 0.80
CA ASP A 34 -2.55 -9.08 1.33
C ASP A 34 -3.89 -8.36 1.17
N THR A 35 -3.87 -7.01 1.20
CA THR A 35 -5.08 -6.17 1.11
C THR A 35 -5.51 -5.91 -0.33
N ASN A 36 -4.54 -5.83 -1.25
CA ASN A 36 -4.79 -5.44 -2.62
C ASN A 36 -4.88 -6.70 -3.51
N MET A 37 -6.10 -7.05 -3.91
CA MET A 37 -6.35 -8.26 -4.69
C MET A 37 -5.94 -8.15 -6.17
N ASP A 38 -5.92 -6.95 -6.75
CA ASP A 38 -5.82 -6.78 -8.23
C ASP A 38 -4.87 -5.65 -8.70
N GLY A 39 -4.35 -4.81 -7.80
CA GLY A 39 -3.47 -3.68 -8.16
C GLY A 39 -1.98 -3.96 -7.97
N ASN A 40 -1.14 -3.30 -8.76
CA ASN A 40 0.31 -3.26 -8.51
C ASN A 40 0.67 -2.10 -7.58
N ILE A 41 1.45 -2.36 -6.53
CA ILE A 41 1.94 -1.29 -5.64
C ILE A 41 2.97 -0.44 -6.38
N VAL A 42 2.72 0.86 -6.48
CA VAL A 42 3.63 1.82 -7.14
C VAL A 42 4.35 2.74 -6.16
N ALA A 43 3.75 2.98 -4.99
CA ALA A 43 4.38 3.78 -3.94
C ALA A 43 3.91 3.36 -2.56
N ILE A 44 4.81 3.46 -1.59
CA ILE A 44 4.49 3.31 -0.17
C ILE A 44 5.25 4.38 0.64
N GLU A 45 4.51 5.17 1.40
CA GLU A 45 4.99 6.35 2.11
C GLU A 45 4.58 6.26 3.57
N GLU A 46 5.50 6.50 4.49
CA GLU A 46 5.17 6.66 5.91
C GLU A 46 4.44 7.99 6.11
N VAL A 47 3.35 7.97 6.87
CA VAL A 47 2.59 9.18 7.22
C VAL A 47 3.03 9.60 8.61
N ASP A 48 3.52 10.84 8.72
CA ASP A 48 3.85 11.50 10.00
C ASP A 48 2.59 11.89 10.80
#